data_AF-A0A800MB56-F1
#
_entry.id   AF-A0A800MB56-F1
#
_cell.length_a   1.000
_cell.length_b   1.000
_cell.length_c   1.000
_cell.angle_alpha   90.00
_cell.angle_beta   90.00
_cell.angle_gamma   90.00
#
_symmetry.space_group_name_H-M   'P 1'
#
loop_
_entity.id
_entity.type
_entity.pdbx_description
1 polymer ?
#
loop_
_entity_poly.entity_id
_entity_poly.type
_entity_poly.pdbx_seq_one_letter_code
_entity_poly.pdbx_strand_id
1 'polypeptide(L)'
;MTRLAALRIEHGSDHCIIRNNEFIKTGQGIMSAGEHTLITENYLDGPTYALWRTSKSSWGPMGIHLNIGNQEVSYNTIKNFGTKDSPWGSDGGAIEIDCGRYHKKNIYIHHNYSEGNAGFIESSWDYDWPRYRQEIYNWRVFFNVCYDGQSWLFMLAPCTGIYFDNNTIARYNGFGRSQNACARIDVRGGRPVGKPSGAHFRNNLFIYSSSPYTGNRSGGALKTANWYSKYKSPGTKYMGDNSQAGSGDPGLVDLEKQDYHLKADSPLRGKAINLSEFYKSDFDGRPLPRTGNWDIGAIQYNTTKPTKALQPKRRRPYP
;
A
#
# COMPACT_ATOMS: atom_id res chain seq x y z
N MET A 1 -31.49 -2.80 1.35
CA MET A 1 -30.14 -2.26 1.56
C MET A 1 -29.25 -3.40 2.05
N THR A 2 -28.36 -3.91 1.20
CA THR A 2 -27.32 -4.85 1.64
C THR A 2 -26.25 -4.08 2.40
N ARG A 3 -26.08 -4.39 3.68
CA ARG A 3 -25.02 -3.83 4.54
C ARG A 3 -23.71 -4.52 4.16
N LEU A 4 -22.97 -3.94 3.22
CA LEU A 4 -21.71 -4.51 2.67
C LEU A 4 -20.51 -4.34 3.61
N ALA A 5 -20.46 -3.24 4.36
CA ALA A 5 -19.40 -2.96 5.33
C ALA A 5 -19.80 -3.35 6.76
N ALA A 6 -18.84 -3.91 7.51
CA ALA A 6 -19.03 -4.23 8.92
C ALA A 6 -19.10 -2.97 9.78
N LEU A 7 -18.28 -1.96 9.47
CA LEU A 7 -18.40 -0.61 10.01
C LEU A 7 -18.47 0.40 8.87
N ARG A 8 -19.49 1.25 8.88
CA ARG A 8 -19.65 2.34 7.92
C ARG A 8 -19.72 3.70 8.64
N ILE A 9 -18.85 4.61 8.25
CA ILE A 9 -18.96 6.04 8.57
C ILE A 9 -19.63 6.71 7.37
N GLU A 10 -20.82 7.25 7.60
CA GLU A 10 -21.56 8.01 6.57
C GLU A 10 -20.96 9.40 6.36
N HIS A 11 -21.25 9.98 5.20
CA HIS A 11 -20.81 11.34 4.88
C HIS A 11 -21.38 12.37 5.87
N GLY A 12 -20.53 13.26 6.39
CA GLY A 12 -20.86 14.22 7.44
C GLY A 12 -20.63 13.70 8.86
N SER A 13 -20.29 12.42 9.05
CA SER A 13 -19.85 11.87 10.33
C SER A 13 -18.33 12.03 10.47
N ASP A 14 -17.89 13.27 10.65
CA ASP A 14 -16.47 13.64 10.65
C ASP A 14 -15.80 13.43 12.03
N HIS A 15 -14.48 13.48 12.07
CA HIS A 15 -13.66 13.34 13.29
C HIS A 15 -13.84 12.00 14.02
N CYS A 16 -14.17 10.94 13.29
CA CYS A 16 -14.29 9.60 13.85
C CYS A 16 -12.91 8.96 14.08
N ILE A 17 -12.80 8.19 15.16
CA ILE A 17 -11.60 7.38 15.44
C ILE A 17 -12.01 5.90 15.52
N ILE A 18 -11.49 5.09 14.61
CA ILE A 18 -11.65 3.63 14.62
C ILE A 18 -10.32 3.02 15.04
N ARG A 19 -10.26 2.49 16.26
CA ARG A 19 -9.03 1.89 16.79
C ARG A 19 -9.22 0.69 17.69
N ASN A 20 -8.23 -0.20 17.69
CA ASN A 20 -8.18 -1.39 18.56
C ASN A 20 -9.32 -2.40 18.34
N ASN A 21 -9.80 -2.52 17.10
CA ASN A 21 -10.86 -3.45 16.71
C ASN A 21 -10.35 -4.65 15.91
N GLU A 22 -11.17 -5.70 15.84
CA GLU A 22 -10.98 -6.82 14.93
C GLU A 22 -12.14 -6.94 13.94
N PHE A 23 -11.83 -7.06 12.65
CA PHE A 23 -12.78 -7.28 11.57
C PHE A 23 -12.47 -8.62 10.90
N ILE A 24 -13.25 -9.64 11.20
CA ILE A 24 -12.96 -11.03 10.81
C ILE A 24 -14.00 -11.53 9.81
N LYS A 25 -13.54 -12.02 8.66
CA LYS A 25 -14.37 -12.56 7.55
C LYS A 25 -15.42 -11.56 7.04
N THR A 26 -15.10 -10.28 7.10
CA THR A 26 -15.99 -9.19 6.69
C THR A 26 -15.84 -8.90 5.21
N GLY A 27 -16.94 -8.71 4.48
CA GLY A 27 -16.89 -8.39 3.06
C GLY A 27 -16.15 -7.09 2.76
N GLN A 28 -16.64 -5.99 3.32
CA GLN A 28 -15.86 -4.78 3.54
C GLN A 28 -15.64 -4.62 5.05
N GLY A 29 -14.41 -4.43 5.50
CA GLY A 29 -14.12 -4.22 6.92
C GLY A 29 -14.64 -2.86 7.39
N ILE A 30 -14.01 -1.80 6.91
CA ILE A 30 -14.34 -0.42 7.23
C ILE A 30 -14.64 0.33 5.94
N MET A 31 -15.77 1.03 5.87
CA MET A 31 -16.08 1.99 4.81
C MET A 31 -16.22 3.37 5.43
N SER A 32 -15.44 4.36 4.97
CA SER A 32 -15.46 5.70 5.54
C SER A 32 -15.72 6.78 4.50
N ALA A 33 -16.76 7.57 4.73
CA ALA A 33 -17.08 8.79 3.99
C ALA A 33 -17.06 10.06 4.86
N GLY A 34 -16.54 9.98 6.10
CA GLY A 34 -16.36 11.13 6.99
C GLY A 34 -14.95 11.72 6.89
N GLU A 35 -14.85 13.05 6.91
CA GLU A 35 -13.58 13.78 6.91
C GLU A 35 -12.92 13.76 8.29
N HIS A 36 -11.61 13.96 8.34
CA HIS A 36 -10.80 13.98 9.56
C HIS A 36 -10.87 12.67 10.37
N THR A 37 -11.08 11.55 9.67
CA THR A 37 -11.17 10.22 10.28
C THR A 37 -9.80 9.59 10.47
N LEU A 38 -9.56 9.03 11.66
CA LEU A 38 -8.38 8.23 11.98
C LEU A 38 -8.76 6.74 12.08
N ILE A 39 -8.15 5.90 11.25
CA ILE A 39 -8.32 4.44 11.25
C ILE A 39 -6.99 3.82 11.65
N THR A 40 -6.85 3.43 12.92
CA THR A 40 -5.54 3.04 13.46
C THR A 40 -5.55 1.83 14.37
N GLU A 41 -4.47 1.05 14.39
CA GLU A 41 -4.30 -0.09 15.32
C GLU A 41 -5.44 -1.13 15.24
N ASN A 42 -6.00 -1.38 14.05
CA ASN A 42 -7.02 -2.42 13.85
C ASN A 42 -6.42 -3.67 13.20
N TYR A 43 -7.00 -4.83 13.51
CA TYR A 43 -6.70 -6.09 12.86
C TYR A 43 -7.86 -6.47 11.93
N LEU A 44 -7.59 -6.60 10.64
CA LEU A 44 -8.57 -6.94 9.62
C LEU A 44 -8.13 -8.23 8.92
N ASP A 45 -9.03 -9.21 8.81
CA ASP A 45 -8.78 -10.51 8.17
C ASP A 45 -9.97 -10.86 7.28
N GLY A 46 -9.76 -10.78 5.98
CA GLY A 46 -10.78 -10.82 4.95
C GLY A 46 -11.41 -12.21 4.72
N PRO A 47 -12.47 -12.25 3.91
CA PRO A 47 -13.10 -13.48 3.47
C PRO A 47 -12.40 -14.03 2.23
N THR A 48 -12.61 -15.31 1.92
CA THR A 48 -12.05 -15.96 0.73
C THR A 48 -13.01 -15.94 -0.48
N TYR A 49 -14.01 -15.04 -0.50
CA TYR A 49 -15.07 -15.01 -1.52
C TYR A 49 -15.27 -13.60 -2.12
N ALA A 50 -15.87 -13.52 -3.31
CA ALA A 50 -16.24 -12.25 -3.97
C ALA A 50 -17.53 -11.66 -3.36
N LEU A 51 -17.58 -10.34 -3.16
CA LEU A 51 -18.72 -9.66 -2.50
C LEU A 51 -19.99 -9.63 -3.35
N TRP A 52 -19.80 -9.51 -4.65
CA TRP A 52 -20.87 -9.40 -5.63
C TRP A 52 -20.43 -10.13 -6.89
N ARG A 53 -21.31 -10.93 -7.50
CA ARG A 53 -21.01 -11.64 -8.73
C ARG A 53 -22.19 -11.56 -9.69
N THR A 54 -21.92 -11.08 -10.89
CA THR A 54 -22.80 -11.17 -12.05
C THR A 54 -22.05 -11.89 -13.18
N SER A 55 -22.76 -12.22 -14.25
CA SER A 55 -22.13 -12.76 -15.47
C SER A 55 -21.17 -11.79 -16.15
N LYS A 56 -21.17 -10.49 -15.78
CA LYS A 56 -20.39 -9.43 -16.45
C LYS A 56 -19.38 -8.72 -15.54
N SER A 57 -19.50 -8.85 -14.22
CA SER A 57 -18.66 -8.17 -13.24
C SER A 57 -18.77 -8.81 -11.86
N SER A 58 -17.70 -8.75 -11.08
CA SER A 58 -17.70 -9.06 -9.65
C SER A 58 -16.79 -8.08 -8.92
N TRP A 59 -17.07 -7.85 -7.63
CA TRP A 59 -16.20 -7.04 -6.76
C TRP A 59 -15.53 -7.92 -5.71
N GLY A 60 -14.25 -7.68 -5.47
CA GLY A 60 -13.49 -8.32 -4.40
C GLY A 60 -13.79 -7.75 -3.01
N PRO A 61 -13.37 -8.44 -1.95
CA PRO A 61 -13.49 -7.93 -0.59
C PRO A 61 -12.45 -6.82 -0.32
N MET A 62 -12.81 -5.87 0.55
CA MET A 62 -11.97 -4.70 0.89
C MET A 62 -11.71 -4.62 2.38
N GLY A 63 -10.45 -4.42 2.78
CA GLY A 63 -10.13 -4.14 4.17
C GLY A 63 -10.72 -2.79 4.61
N ILE A 64 -10.24 -1.74 3.99
CA ILE A 64 -10.61 -0.35 4.27
C ILE A 64 -10.99 0.34 2.96
N HIS A 65 -12.18 0.92 2.90
CA HIS A 65 -12.69 1.66 1.74
C HIS A 65 -12.84 3.14 2.07
N LEU A 66 -12.02 3.99 1.47
CA LEU A 66 -12.00 5.44 1.71
C LEU A 66 -12.76 6.18 0.60
N ASN A 67 -13.94 6.70 0.94
CA ASN A 67 -14.79 7.39 -0.02
C ASN A 67 -14.55 8.89 -0.12
N ILE A 68 -13.79 9.50 0.80
CA ILE A 68 -13.49 10.94 0.85
C ILE A 68 -12.04 11.17 1.33
N GLY A 69 -11.51 12.38 1.10
CA GLY A 69 -10.21 12.83 1.58
C GLY A 69 -10.17 13.17 3.08
N ASN A 70 -9.06 13.78 3.51
CA ASN A 70 -8.77 14.18 4.89
C ASN A 70 -8.80 12.99 5.87
N GLN A 71 -8.16 11.88 5.54
CA GLN A 71 -8.16 10.67 6.39
C GLN A 71 -6.76 10.13 6.64
N GLU A 72 -6.57 9.50 7.79
CA GLU A 72 -5.34 8.80 8.15
C GLU A 72 -5.63 7.31 8.41
N VAL A 73 -4.84 6.44 7.79
CA VAL A 73 -4.86 4.98 7.99
C VAL A 73 -3.50 4.55 8.49
N SER A 74 -3.39 4.19 9.76
CA SER A 74 -2.08 3.93 10.39
C SER A 74 -2.01 2.70 11.29
N TYR A 75 -0.85 2.04 11.37
CA TYR A 75 -0.61 0.94 12.34
C TYR A 75 -1.60 -0.23 12.28
N ASN A 76 -2.31 -0.45 11.16
CA ASN A 76 -3.24 -1.57 11.01
C ASN A 76 -2.51 -2.84 10.52
N THR A 77 -3.07 -4.00 10.85
CA THR A 77 -2.76 -5.27 10.19
C THR A 77 -3.92 -5.65 9.29
N ILE A 78 -3.69 -5.79 7.98
CA ILE A 78 -4.75 -6.05 6.99
C ILE A 78 -4.40 -7.30 6.17
N LYS A 79 -5.18 -8.36 6.31
CA LYS A 79 -4.87 -9.65 5.69
C LYS A 79 -6.01 -10.21 4.85
N ASN A 80 -5.64 -10.95 3.81
CA ASN A 80 -6.53 -11.86 3.08
C ASN A 80 -7.76 -11.22 2.42
N PHE A 81 -7.74 -9.91 2.16
CA PHE A 81 -8.75 -9.26 1.32
C PHE A 81 -8.40 -9.44 -0.15
N GLY A 82 -8.89 -10.54 -0.73
CA GLY A 82 -8.92 -10.70 -2.18
C GLY A 82 -9.54 -12.02 -2.61
N THR A 83 -10.15 -12.02 -3.79
CA THR A 83 -10.78 -13.20 -4.41
C THR A 83 -10.09 -13.57 -5.71
N LYS A 84 -10.13 -14.85 -6.07
CA LYS A 84 -9.77 -15.36 -7.41
C LYS A 84 -11.00 -15.59 -8.29
N ASP A 85 -12.18 -15.59 -7.67
CA ASP A 85 -13.45 -15.77 -8.35
C ASP A 85 -13.95 -14.41 -8.88
N SER A 86 -13.23 -13.87 -9.86
CA SER A 86 -13.57 -12.63 -10.54
C SER A 86 -13.41 -12.76 -12.05
N PRO A 87 -14.32 -12.20 -12.89
CA PRO A 87 -14.13 -12.11 -14.34
C PRO A 87 -12.83 -11.39 -14.74
N TRP A 88 -12.26 -10.59 -13.83
CA TRP A 88 -10.99 -9.89 -14.00
C TRP A 88 -9.77 -10.73 -13.56
N GLY A 89 -9.97 -11.97 -13.14
CA GLY A 89 -8.96 -12.92 -12.66
C GLY A 89 -8.69 -12.82 -11.15
N SER A 90 -8.57 -11.62 -10.59
CA SER A 90 -8.53 -11.39 -9.15
C SER A 90 -8.98 -9.96 -8.83
N ASP A 91 -9.51 -9.76 -7.61
CA ASP A 91 -10.06 -8.49 -7.17
C ASP A 91 -10.04 -8.37 -5.64
N GLY A 92 -10.17 -7.14 -5.13
CA GLY A 92 -10.14 -6.77 -3.72
C GLY A 92 -8.79 -6.21 -3.26
N GLY A 93 -8.70 -5.82 -2.00
CA GLY A 93 -7.46 -5.25 -1.49
C GLY A 93 -7.51 -4.81 -0.05
N ALA A 94 -6.34 -4.40 0.45
CA ALA A 94 -6.20 -3.89 1.80
C ALA A 94 -6.90 -2.52 1.93
N ILE A 95 -6.63 -1.60 1.00
CA ILE A 95 -7.17 -0.24 0.99
C ILE A 95 -7.63 0.11 -0.42
N GLU A 96 -8.90 0.49 -0.55
CA GLU A 96 -9.48 0.99 -1.80
C GLU A 96 -9.95 2.43 -1.63
N ILE A 97 -9.75 3.25 -2.65
CA ILE A 97 -9.99 4.70 -2.58
C ILE A 97 -10.85 5.12 -3.75
N ASP A 98 -12.14 4.84 -3.59
CA ASP A 98 -13.12 4.98 -4.67
C ASP A 98 -14.24 5.92 -4.25
N CYS A 99 -15.34 5.90 -5.00
CA CYS A 99 -16.41 6.89 -4.95
C CYS A 99 -16.03 8.24 -5.57
N GLY A 100 -16.48 8.47 -6.79
CA GLY A 100 -16.28 9.74 -7.48
C GLY A 100 -16.98 10.94 -6.83
N ARG A 101 -17.98 10.73 -5.97
CA ARG A 101 -18.81 11.82 -5.41
C ARG A 101 -18.04 12.82 -4.56
N TYR A 102 -16.98 12.39 -3.89
CA TYR A 102 -16.26 13.21 -2.92
C TYR A 102 -14.78 13.31 -3.25
N HIS A 103 -14.18 14.45 -2.88
CA HIS A 103 -12.78 14.76 -3.15
C HIS A 103 -11.83 13.72 -2.55
N LYS A 104 -10.63 13.59 -3.12
CA LYS A 104 -9.59 12.64 -2.71
C LYS A 104 -8.29 13.35 -2.35
N LYS A 105 -8.39 14.33 -1.44
CA LYS A 105 -7.25 15.15 -1.00
C LYS A 105 -6.77 14.74 0.38
N ASN A 106 -5.47 14.92 0.69
CA ASN A 106 -4.93 14.82 2.05
C ASN A 106 -5.20 13.45 2.72
N ILE A 107 -4.76 12.37 2.08
CA ILE A 107 -4.86 11.01 2.66
C ILE A 107 -3.46 10.54 3.06
N TYR A 108 -3.34 10.08 4.30
CA TYR A 108 -2.09 9.59 4.88
C TYR A 108 -2.23 8.11 5.20
N ILE A 109 -1.37 7.26 4.63
CA ILE A 109 -1.42 5.80 4.82
C ILE A 109 -0.04 5.34 5.26
N HIS A 110 0.12 4.95 6.51
CA HIS A 110 1.46 4.67 7.03
C HIS A 110 1.57 3.64 8.13
N HIS A 111 2.74 3.01 8.23
CA HIS A 111 3.03 2.05 9.29
C HIS A 111 2.03 0.87 9.33
N ASN A 112 1.34 0.57 8.22
CA ASN A 112 0.47 -0.59 8.12
C ASN A 112 1.27 -1.81 7.69
N TYR A 113 0.82 -2.98 8.15
CA TYR A 113 1.26 -4.26 7.64
C TYR A 113 0.14 -4.90 6.82
N SER A 114 0.45 -5.33 5.60
CA SER A 114 -0.51 -6.05 4.75
C SER A 114 0.04 -7.38 4.26
N GLU A 115 -0.83 -8.41 4.23
CA GLU A 115 -0.46 -9.74 3.76
C GLU A 115 -1.60 -10.44 3.00
N GLY A 116 -1.27 -11.05 1.86
CA GLY A 116 -2.16 -11.96 1.15
C GLY A 116 -3.36 -11.28 0.47
N ASN A 117 -3.47 -9.96 0.51
CA ASN A 117 -4.52 -9.22 -0.17
C ASN A 117 -4.30 -9.27 -1.69
N ALA A 118 -5.34 -8.95 -2.48
CA ALA A 118 -5.16 -8.78 -3.92
C ALA A 118 -4.24 -7.58 -4.18
N GLY A 119 -4.55 -6.39 -3.66
CA GLY A 119 -3.57 -5.31 -3.60
C GLY A 119 -3.44 -4.62 -2.25
N PHE A 120 -2.46 -3.72 -2.12
CA PHE A 120 -2.36 -2.86 -0.95
C PHE A 120 -3.22 -1.60 -1.11
N ILE A 121 -2.98 -0.83 -2.18
CA ILE A 121 -3.76 0.38 -2.50
C ILE A 121 -4.29 0.29 -3.93
N GLU A 122 -5.59 0.51 -4.08
CA GLU A 122 -6.22 0.80 -5.35
C GLU A 122 -6.91 2.16 -5.33
N SER A 123 -6.89 2.84 -6.47
CA SER A 123 -7.72 4.02 -6.70
C SER A 123 -8.47 3.88 -8.03
N SER A 124 -9.79 3.85 -7.97
CA SER A 124 -10.66 3.80 -9.14
C SER A 124 -10.61 5.04 -10.04
N TRP A 125 -10.89 4.84 -11.33
CA TRP A 125 -11.14 5.92 -12.30
C TRP A 125 -12.05 5.47 -13.45
N ASP A 126 -12.94 6.36 -13.89
CA ASP A 126 -13.81 6.22 -15.08
C ASP A 126 -14.82 5.06 -15.03
N TYR A 127 -14.37 3.79 -15.06
CA TYR A 127 -15.20 2.58 -15.18
C TYR A 127 -16.04 2.27 -13.92
N ASP A 128 -15.52 2.56 -12.72
CA ASP A 128 -16.16 2.11 -11.47
C ASP A 128 -17.35 2.98 -11.03
N TRP A 129 -17.45 4.25 -11.49
CA TRP A 129 -18.64 5.08 -11.25
C TRP A 129 -18.69 6.34 -12.16
N PRO A 130 -19.52 6.38 -13.23
CA PRO A 130 -19.45 7.44 -14.26
C PRO A 130 -20.16 8.76 -13.91
N ARG A 131 -20.19 9.20 -12.65
CA ARG A 131 -20.52 10.60 -12.31
C ARG A 131 -19.58 11.07 -11.22
N TYR A 132 -18.83 12.13 -11.52
CA TYR A 132 -17.80 12.82 -10.70
C TYR A 132 -16.39 12.18 -10.74
N ARG A 133 -15.57 12.59 -11.72
CA ARG A 133 -14.14 12.24 -11.81
C ARG A 133 -13.37 13.02 -10.73
N GLN A 134 -12.67 12.33 -9.84
CA GLN A 134 -11.88 12.97 -8.79
C GLN A 134 -10.42 12.57 -8.93
N GLU A 135 -9.60 13.55 -9.27
CA GLU A 135 -8.16 13.39 -9.19
C GLU A 135 -7.72 13.30 -7.74
N ILE A 136 -6.56 12.68 -7.55
CA ILE A 136 -5.96 12.45 -6.24
C ILE A 136 -4.94 13.55 -5.96
N TYR A 137 -5.00 14.17 -4.78
CA TYR A 137 -4.06 15.23 -4.41
C TYR A 137 -3.48 15.05 -3.01
N ASN A 138 -2.20 15.38 -2.87
CA ASN A 138 -1.53 15.47 -1.57
C ASN A 138 -1.74 14.20 -0.71
N TRP A 139 -1.37 13.04 -1.24
CA TRP A 139 -1.30 11.81 -0.45
C TRP A 139 0.13 11.52 -0.05
N ARG A 140 0.27 10.90 1.12
CA ARG A 140 1.53 10.31 1.54
C ARG A 140 1.31 8.89 2.00
N VAL A 141 2.00 7.97 1.35
CA VAL A 141 1.99 6.55 1.67
C VAL A 141 3.40 6.17 2.12
N PHE A 142 3.59 5.92 3.41
CA PHE A 142 4.95 5.82 3.95
C PHE A 142 5.14 4.78 5.03
N PHE A 143 6.35 4.23 5.10
CA PHE A 143 6.74 3.30 6.16
C PHE A 143 5.77 2.11 6.29
N ASN A 144 5.13 1.64 5.21
CA ASN A 144 4.31 0.43 5.22
C ASN A 144 5.15 -0.80 4.84
N VAL A 145 4.75 -1.97 5.33
CA VAL A 145 5.32 -3.27 4.95
C VAL A 145 4.21 -4.10 4.29
N CYS A 146 4.37 -4.42 3.00
CA CYS A 146 3.30 -5.01 2.20
C CYS A 146 3.75 -6.31 1.51
N TYR A 147 3.11 -7.44 1.84
CA TYR A 147 3.34 -8.75 1.23
C TYR A 147 2.06 -9.30 0.58
N ASP A 148 1.69 -8.71 -0.56
CA ASP A 148 0.41 -8.95 -1.24
C ASP A 148 0.56 -9.61 -2.62
N GLY A 149 -0.55 -9.95 -3.30
CA GLY A 149 -0.54 -10.85 -4.46
C GLY A 149 -0.56 -10.23 -5.85
N GLN A 150 -1.44 -9.26 -6.12
CA GLN A 150 -1.73 -8.69 -7.45
C GLN A 150 -0.98 -7.39 -7.73
N SER A 151 -1.26 -6.32 -6.97
CA SER A 151 -0.72 -4.97 -7.15
C SER A 151 -0.37 -4.35 -5.80
N TRP A 152 0.81 -3.76 -5.59
CA TRP A 152 1.01 -3.00 -4.34
C TRP A 152 0.29 -1.67 -4.50
N LEU A 153 0.50 -1.02 -5.64
CA LEU A 153 -0.27 0.13 -6.06
C LEU A 153 -0.97 -0.21 -7.38
N PHE A 154 -2.29 -0.05 -7.42
CA PHE A 154 -3.06 0.00 -8.66
C PHE A 154 -3.71 1.38 -8.80
N MET A 155 -3.03 2.28 -9.51
CA MET A 155 -3.43 3.68 -9.61
C MET A 155 -4.05 3.97 -10.97
N LEU A 156 -5.38 4.11 -11.00
CA LEU A 156 -6.14 4.44 -12.21
C LEU A 156 -6.46 5.93 -12.32
N ALA A 157 -6.58 6.64 -11.18
CA ALA A 157 -6.88 8.07 -11.19
C ALA A 157 -5.61 8.91 -11.46
N PRO A 158 -5.71 10.05 -12.18
CA PRO A 158 -4.65 11.04 -12.23
C PRO A 158 -4.35 11.53 -10.82
N CYS A 159 -3.07 11.75 -10.54
CA CYS A 159 -2.64 12.18 -9.21
C CYS A 159 -1.67 13.35 -9.30
N THR A 160 -1.60 14.15 -8.23
CA THR A 160 -0.71 15.31 -8.15
C THR A 160 -0.18 15.45 -6.73
N GLY A 161 1.15 15.54 -6.59
CA GLY A 161 1.80 15.71 -5.29
C GLY A 161 1.64 14.48 -4.39
N ILE A 162 1.78 13.29 -4.96
CA ILE A 162 1.66 12.02 -4.22
C ILE A 162 3.04 11.47 -3.93
N TYR A 163 3.27 11.09 -2.68
CA TYR A 163 4.56 10.58 -2.23
C TYR A 163 4.42 9.18 -1.65
N PHE A 164 5.24 8.27 -2.17
CA PHE A 164 5.43 6.93 -1.67
C PHE A 164 6.84 6.84 -1.12
N ASP A 165 6.97 6.91 0.21
CA ASP A 165 8.26 7.07 0.87
C ASP A 165 8.56 5.91 1.80
N ASN A 166 9.77 5.35 1.72
CA ASN A 166 10.25 4.38 2.71
C ASN A 166 9.29 3.18 2.92
N ASN A 167 8.63 2.67 1.88
CA ASN A 167 7.83 1.45 2.00
C ASN A 167 8.70 0.22 1.69
N THR A 168 8.39 -0.90 2.34
CA THR A 168 8.94 -2.22 1.98
C THR A 168 7.88 -3.02 1.25
N ILE A 169 8.14 -3.30 -0.03
CA ILE A 169 7.15 -3.81 -0.99
C ILE A 169 7.60 -5.19 -1.45
N ALA A 170 6.97 -6.23 -0.91
CA ALA A 170 7.28 -7.63 -1.13
C ALA A 170 6.29 -8.28 -2.11
N ARG A 171 6.64 -8.28 -3.41
CA ARG A 171 5.78 -8.73 -4.52
C ARG A 171 6.41 -9.87 -5.29
N TYR A 172 6.64 -10.96 -4.56
CA TYR A 172 7.24 -12.17 -5.10
C TYR A 172 6.38 -13.43 -4.99
N ASN A 173 5.30 -13.38 -4.20
CA ASN A 173 4.28 -14.42 -4.14
C ASN A 173 2.98 -13.87 -4.73
N GLY A 174 2.47 -14.51 -5.79
CA GLY A 174 1.22 -14.10 -6.43
C GLY A 174 -0.03 -14.54 -5.68
N PHE A 175 0.09 -15.41 -4.67
CA PHE A 175 -1.03 -16.04 -3.95
C PHE A 175 -2.06 -16.70 -4.91
N GLY A 176 -1.59 -17.19 -6.06
CA GLY A 176 -2.40 -17.77 -7.13
C GLY A 176 -3.22 -16.75 -7.94
N ARG A 177 -2.80 -15.49 -8.01
CA ARG A 177 -3.39 -14.43 -8.83
C ARG A 177 -2.59 -14.27 -10.14
N SER A 178 -3.29 -13.87 -11.21
CA SER A 178 -2.71 -13.79 -12.57
C SER A 178 -1.84 -12.55 -12.78
N GLN A 179 -2.23 -11.40 -12.21
CA GLN A 179 -1.44 -10.18 -12.25
C GLN A 179 -0.40 -10.18 -11.12
N ASN A 180 0.79 -9.68 -11.42
CA ASN A 180 1.90 -9.55 -10.47
C ASN A 180 2.69 -8.29 -10.81
N ALA A 181 2.25 -7.13 -10.34
CA ALA A 181 2.91 -5.84 -10.58
C ALA A 181 3.20 -5.15 -9.25
N CYS A 182 4.35 -4.51 -9.05
CA CYS A 182 4.54 -3.69 -7.84
C CYS A 182 3.69 -2.41 -7.94
N ALA A 183 4.17 -1.40 -8.66
CA ALA A 183 3.41 -0.18 -8.92
C ALA A 183 2.85 -0.20 -10.36
N ARG A 184 1.55 -0.46 -10.49
CA ARG A 184 0.81 -0.35 -11.75
C ARG A 184 0.14 1.02 -11.82
N ILE A 185 0.56 1.83 -12.77
CA ILE A 185 0.05 3.19 -12.98
C ILE A 185 -0.60 3.26 -14.36
N ASP A 186 -1.93 3.12 -14.38
CA ASP A 186 -2.76 3.04 -15.58
C ASP A 186 -3.80 4.16 -15.59
N VAL A 187 -3.38 5.40 -15.84
CA VAL A 187 -4.31 6.53 -15.87
C VAL A 187 -5.01 6.59 -17.23
N ARG A 188 -6.29 6.24 -17.24
CA ARG A 188 -7.14 6.28 -18.45
C ARG A 188 -7.66 7.71 -18.68
N GLY A 189 -7.64 8.19 -19.92
CA GLY A 189 -8.20 9.52 -20.27
C GLY A 189 -7.33 10.73 -19.92
N GLY A 190 -6.24 10.57 -19.16
CA GLY A 190 -5.21 11.60 -19.06
C GLY A 190 -4.55 11.76 -20.43
N ARG A 191 -4.66 12.93 -21.05
CA ARG A 191 -3.80 13.35 -22.16
C ARG A 191 -2.91 14.51 -21.67
N PRO A 192 -1.65 14.60 -22.13
CA PRO A 192 -0.95 13.67 -23.02
C PRO A 192 -0.25 12.55 -22.25
N VAL A 193 -0.13 11.40 -22.92
CA VAL A 193 0.69 10.25 -22.52
C VAL A 193 2.14 10.73 -22.31
N GLY A 194 2.83 10.23 -21.28
CA GLY A 194 4.23 10.59 -21.00
C GLY A 194 4.45 11.84 -20.13
N LYS A 195 3.41 12.56 -19.70
CA LYS A 195 3.57 13.56 -18.62
C LYS A 195 3.72 12.90 -17.25
N PRO A 196 4.49 13.50 -16.33
CA PRO A 196 4.67 12.96 -14.99
C PRO A 196 3.34 12.61 -14.36
N SER A 197 3.27 11.42 -13.74
CA SER A 197 2.02 10.94 -13.13
C SER A 197 1.63 11.74 -11.89
N GLY A 198 2.50 12.64 -11.40
CA GLY A 198 2.36 13.32 -10.12
C GLY A 198 2.76 12.47 -8.92
N ALA A 199 3.24 11.25 -9.15
CA ALA A 199 3.70 10.32 -8.12
C ALA A 199 5.22 10.31 -8.00
N HIS A 200 5.67 10.38 -6.75
CA HIS A 200 7.05 10.37 -6.33
C HIS A 200 7.32 9.12 -5.50
N PHE A 201 8.27 8.28 -5.93
CA PHE A 201 8.69 7.08 -5.21
C PHE A 201 10.08 7.34 -4.65
N ARG A 202 10.21 7.42 -3.32
CA ARG A 202 11.48 7.71 -2.66
C ARG A 202 11.81 6.67 -1.59
N ASN A 203 13.08 6.28 -1.48
CA ASN A 203 13.56 5.42 -0.40
C ASN A 203 12.85 4.07 -0.25
N ASN A 204 12.11 3.60 -1.26
CA ASN A 204 11.36 2.34 -1.14
C ASN A 204 12.26 1.13 -1.43
N LEU A 205 11.98 0.03 -0.75
CA LEU A 205 12.52 -1.29 -1.09
C LEU A 205 11.48 -2.04 -1.93
N PHE A 206 11.79 -2.29 -3.20
CA PHE A 206 11.01 -3.15 -4.08
C PHE A 206 11.63 -4.54 -4.15
N ILE A 207 10.91 -5.56 -3.69
CA ILE A 207 11.26 -6.98 -3.89
C ILE A 207 10.25 -7.57 -4.87
N TYR A 208 10.66 -7.88 -6.09
CA TYR A 208 9.72 -8.14 -7.20
C TYR A 208 10.13 -9.34 -8.04
N SER A 209 9.15 -10.06 -8.60
CA SER A 209 9.45 -11.16 -9.55
C SER A 209 9.39 -10.73 -11.02
N SER A 210 8.55 -9.74 -11.36
CA SER A 210 8.28 -9.30 -12.74
C SER A 210 8.93 -7.94 -13.06
N SER A 211 8.26 -6.84 -12.72
CA SER A 211 8.71 -5.46 -12.87
C SER A 211 8.28 -4.62 -11.66
N PRO A 212 9.13 -3.67 -11.18
CA PRO A 212 8.75 -2.72 -10.14
C PRO A 212 7.68 -1.72 -10.61
N TYR A 213 7.63 -1.42 -11.91
CA TYR A 213 6.66 -0.49 -12.47
C TYR A 213 6.05 -1.03 -13.75
N THR A 214 4.75 -0.87 -13.91
CA THR A 214 4.00 -1.22 -15.12
C THR A 214 2.89 -0.21 -15.38
N GLY A 215 2.29 -0.28 -16.56
CA GLY A 215 1.17 0.57 -16.96
C GLY A 215 1.58 1.79 -17.76
N ASN A 216 0.62 2.37 -18.48
CA ASN A 216 0.85 3.38 -19.52
C ASN A 216 1.45 4.72 -19.02
N ARG A 217 1.46 4.93 -17.69
CA ARG A 217 1.96 6.16 -17.04
C ARG A 217 3.14 5.96 -16.12
N SER A 218 3.57 4.71 -15.93
CA SER A 218 4.72 4.36 -15.10
C SER A 218 6.01 5.10 -15.48
N GLY A 219 6.22 5.41 -16.76
CA GLY A 219 7.38 6.16 -17.23
C GLY A 219 7.44 7.61 -16.74
N GLY A 220 6.30 8.20 -16.34
CA GLY A 220 6.22 9.54 -15.78
C GLY A 220 6.38 9.59 -14.25
N ALA A 221 6.53 8.45 -13.58
CA ALA A 221 6.78 8.43 -12.14
C ALA A 221 8.17 9.02 -11.82
N LEU A 222 8.22 9.91 -10.84
CA LEU A 222 9.49 10.45 -10.34
C LEU A 222 10.03 9.47 -9.30
N LYS A 223 11.31 9.11 -9.44
CA LYS A 223 11.94 8.04 -8.63
C LYS A 223 13.25 8.57 -8.07
N THR A 224 13.51 8.32 -6.79
CA THR A 224 14.75 8.76 -6.15
C THR A 224 15.12 7.81 -5.02
N ALA A 225 16.37 7.37 -4.98
CA ALA A 225 16.90 6.53 -3.93
C ALA A 225 16.03 5.29 -3.61
N ASN A 226 15.43 4.63 -4.60
CA ASN A 226 14.76 3.34 -4.38
C ASN A 226 15.77 2.19 -4.53
N TRP A 227 15.52 1.06 -3.85
CA TRP A 227 16.28 -0.17 -4.04
C TRP A 227 15.43 -1.24 -4.73
N TYR A 228 16.03 -1.95 -5.68
CA TYR A 228 15.35 -2.95 -6.49
C TYR A 228 16.00 -4.33 -6.33
N SER A 229 15.26 -5.26 -5.75
CA SER A 229 15.67 -6.65 -5.56
C SER A 229 14.78 -7.57 -6.39
N LYS A 230 15.31 -8.14 -7.47
CA LYS A 230 14.58 -9.15 -8.24
C LYS A 230 14.60 -10.49 -7.51
N TYR A 231 13.44 -10.95 -7.04
CA TYR A 231 13.31 -12.19 -6.30
C TYR A 231 13.82 -13.39 -7.10
N LYS A 232 14.55 -14.31 -6.43
CA LYS A 232 15.27 -15.45 -7.03
C LYS A 232 16.28 -15.08 -8.13
N SER A 233 16.56 -13.80 -8.35
CA SER A 233 17.59 -13.34 -9.27
C SER A 233 18.21 -12.02 -8.78
N PRO A 234 18.69 -11.96 -7.51
CA PRO A 234 19.10 -10.70 -6.89
C PRO A 234 20.29 -10.03 -7.59
N GLY A 235 21.08 -10.77 -8.38
CA GLY A 235 22.14 -10.18 -9.23
C GLY A 235 21.61 -9.35 -10.42
N THR A 236 20.30 -9.38 -10.70
CA THR A 236 19.70 -8.60 -11.79
C THR A 236 19.62 -7.14 -11.39
N LYS A 237 20.28 -6.28 -12.16
CA LYS A 237 20.15 -4.83 -11.99
C LYS A 237 18.88 -4.32 -12.66
N TYR A 238 18.14 -3.46 -11.98
CA TYR A 238 17.04 -2.72 -12.58
C TYR A 238 17.58 -1.48 -13.29
N MET A 239 17.27 -1.29 -14.58
CA MET A 239 17.79 -0.19 -15.39
C MET A 239 16.76 0.94 -15.62
N GLY A 240 15.54 0.81 -15.09
CA GLY A 240 14.44 1.75 -15.30
C GLY A 240 14.36 2.89 -14.28
N ASP A 241 15.44 3.12 -13.53
CA ASP A 241 15.58 4.19 -12.54
C ASP A 241 17.05 4.64 -12.45
N ASN A 242 17.34 5.81 -13.04
CA ASN A 242 18.69 6.39 -13.05
C ASN A 242 19.06 7.05 -11.71
N SER A 243 18.09 7.26 -10.82
CA SER A 243 18.29 7.87 -9.50
C SER A 243 18.13 6.85 -8.37
N GLN A 244 18.18 5.55 -8.69
CA GLN A 244 18.07 4.48 -7.70
C GLN A 244 19.21 4.51 -6.69
N ALA A 245 18.93 4.07 -5.46
CA ALA A 245 19.94 3.82 -4.45
C ALA A 245 20.79 2.58 -4.78
N GLY A 246 20.18 1.62 -5.47
CA GLY A 246 20.87 0.44 -5.98
C GLY A 246 19.92 -0.67 -6.41
N SER A 247 20.51 -1.77 -6.86
CA SER A 247 19.84 -3.03 -7.13
C SER A 247 20.68 -4.15 -6.55
N GLY A 248 20.06 -5.23 -6.08
CA GLY A 248 20.80 -6.32 -5.47
C GLY A 248 20.03 -7.05 -4.38
N ASP A 249 20.68 -8.05 -3.79
CA ASP A 249 20.24 -8.63 -2.52
C ASP A 249 20.12 -7.53 -1.46
N PRO A 250 18.95 -7.36 -0.83
CA PRO A 250 18.75 -6.33 0.16
C PRO A 250 19.41 -6.61 1.53
N GLY A 251 19.99 -7.79 1.74
CA GLY A 251 20.63 -8.13 3.01
C GLY A 251 19.64 -8.11 4.18
N LEU A 252 18.46 -8.70 3.99
CA LEU A 252 17.43 -8.80 5.02
C LEU A 252 17.72 -9.98 5.96
N VAL A 253 17.17 -9.92 7.18
CA VAL A 253 17.33 -10.96 8.20
C VAL A 253 16.78 -12.30 7.68
N ASP A 254 15.52 -12.36 7.26
CA ASP A 254 14.91 -13.59 6.73
C ASP A 254 13.71 -13.26 5.82
N LEU A 255 13.96 -13.19 4.50
CA LEU A 255 12.93 -12.87 3.51
C LEU A 255 11.79 -13.90 3.47
N GLU A 256 12.11 -15.19 3.60
CA GLU A 256 11.14 -16.27 3.47
C GLU A 256 10.20 -16.33 4.68
N LYS A 257 10.69 -15.93 5.86
CA LYS A 257 9.85 -15.73 7.06
C LYS A 257 9.26 -14.33 7.20
N GLN A 258 9.38 -13.50 6.17
CA GLN A 258 8.87 -12.12 6.14
C GLN A 258 9.49 -11.23 7.24
N ASP A 259 10.72 -11.52 7.67
CA ASP A 259 11.51 -10.66 8.54
C ASP A 259 12.33 -9.69 7.67
N TYR A 260 11.71 -8.55 7.35
CA TYR A 260 12.27 -7.50 6.50
C TYR A 260 13.23 -6.54 7.24
N HIS A 261 13.66 -6.87 8.46
CA HIS A 261 14.72 -6.11 9.11
C HIS A 261 16.03 -6.24 8.35
N LEU A 262 16.86 -5.19 8.43
CA LEU A 262 18.16 -5.17 7.79
C LEU A 262 19.19 -5.96 8.62
N LYS A 263 20.08 -6.69 7.95
CA LYS A 263 21.31 -7.22 8.57
C LYS A 263 22.32 -6.09 8.80
N ALA A 264 23.29 -6.36 9.66
CA ALA A 264 24.37 -5.42 9.95
C ALA A 264 25.18 -5.03 8.70
N ASP A 265 25.32 -5.93 7.74
CA ASP A 265 26.04 -5.72 6.49
C ASP A 265 25.10 -5.39 5.31
N SER A 266 23.81 -5.10 5.57
CA SER A 266 22.85 -4.78 4.52
C SER A 266 23.32 -3.60 3.65
N PRO A 267 23.27 -3.72 2.31
CA PRO A 267 23.68 -2.65 1.41
C PRO A 267 22.69 -1.49 1.37
N LEU A 268 21.50 -1.63 1.99
CA LEU A 268 20.46 -0.61 2.07
C LEU A 268 20.79 0.48 3.10
N ARG A 269 21.74 0.20 3.99
CA ARG A 269 22.07 1.09 5.10
C ARG A 269 22.69 2.41 4.61
N GLY A 270 22.18 3.54 5.09
CA GLY A 270 22.67 4.88 4.75
C GLY A 270 22.54 5.27 3.27
N LYS A 271 21.67 4.60 2.50
CA LYS A 271 21.47 4.85 1.06
C LYS A 271 20.23 5.69 0.75
N ALA A 272 19.30 5.82 1.69
CA ALA A 272 18.12 6.65 1.52
C ALA A 272 18.46 8.13 1.75
N ILE A 273 17.72 9.00 1.07
CA ILE A 273 17.77 10.45 1.37
C ILE A 273 17.09 10.71 2.72
N ASN A 274 17.60 11.69 3.47
CA ASN A 274 17.00 12.11 4.72
C ASN A 274 15.71 12.89 4.46
N LEU A 275 14.58 12.46 5.04
CA LEU A 275 13.27 13.12 4.92
C LEU A 275 12.76 13.57 6.30
N SER A 276 13.66 13.93 7.23
CA SER A 276 13.33 14.25 8.63
C SER A 276 12.44 15.47 8.81
N GLU A 277 12.35 16.33 7.80
CA GLU A 277 11.37 17.41 7.74
C GLU A 277 9.91 16.90 7.70
N PHE A 278 9.70 15.64 7.27
CA PHE A 278 8.37 15.04 7.12
C PHE A 278 8.08 13.90 8.11
N TYR A 279 9.10 13.12 8.50
CA TYR A 279 8.89 11.89 9.25
C TYR A 279 9.76 11.81 10.50
N LYS A 280 9.21 11.17 11.55
CA LYS A 280 9.83 11.08 12.87
C LYS A 280 10.18 9.66 13.29
N SER A 281 9.50 8.65 12.78
CA SER A 281 9.70 7.25 13.16
C SER A 281 9.62 6.29 11.98
N ASP A 282 10.29 5.15 12.11
CA ASP A 282 10.18 4.03 11.19
C ASP A 282 9.00 3.09 11.52
N PHE A 283 8.84 2.01 10.76
CA PHE A 283 7.76 1.02 10.93
C PHE A 283 7.68 0.42 12.33
N ASP A 284 8.82 0.25 13.01
CA ASP A 284 8.90 -0.27 14.37
C ASP A 284 8.68 0.82 15.45
N GLY A 285 8.48 2.07 15.04
CA GLY A 285 8.35 3.22 15.93
C GLY A 285 9.69 3.77 16.41
N ARG A 286 10.81 3.36 15.83
CA ARG A 286 12.12 3.89 16.21
C ARG A 286 12.29 5.30 15.67
N PRO A 287 12.86 6.24 16.45
CA PRO A 287 13.14 7.59 15.97
C PRO A 287 14.06 7.57 14.74
N LEU A 288 13.69 8.34 13.72
CA LEU A 288 14.52 8.54 12.53
C LEU A 288 15.64 9.55 12.82
N PRO A 289 16.87 9.35 12.30
CA PRO A 289 17.95 10.32 12.44
C PRO A 289 17.58 11.68 11.84
N ARG A 290 17.81 12.76 12.61
CA ARG A 290 17.56 14.14 12.12
C ARG A 290 18.54 14.61 11.06
N THR A 291 19.71 13.99 10.98
CA THR A 291 20.79 14.34 10.04
C THR A 291 21.39 13.07 9.45
N GLY A 292 22.00 13.20 8.28
CA GLY A 292 22.64 12.07 7.58
C GLY A 292 21.63 11.17 6.87
N ASN A 293 22.14 10.28 6.02
CA ASN A 293 21.28 9.41 5.22
C ASN A 293 20.54 8.38 6.08
N TRP A 294 19.35 8.02 5.64
CA TRP A 294 18.56 6.94 6.23
C TRP A 294 18.87 5.61 5.53
N ASP A 295 18.26 4.55 6.04
CA ASP A 295 18.22 3.26 5.37
C ASP A 295 17.00 3.17 4.41
N ILE A 296 17.13 2.36 3.37
CA ILE A 296 16.07 2.11 2.39
C ILE A 296 15.00 1.18 2.98
N GLY A 297 13.74 1.45 2.63
CA GLY A 297 12.58 0.68 3.08
C GLY A 297 12.01 1.22 4.40
N ALA A 298 11.08 0.46 4.96
CA ALA A 298 10.26 0.87 6.10
C ALA A 298 10.92 0.69 7.47
N ILE A 299 12.03 -0.04 7.56
CA ILE A 299 12.63 -0.43 8.83
C ILE A 299 14.09 0.02 8.83
N GLN A 300 14.47 0.90 9.76
CA GLN A 300 15.87 1.27 9.92
C GLN A 300 16.63 0.14 10.61
N TYR A 301 17.90 -0.02 10.25
CA TYR A 301 18.77 -0.96 10.92
C TYR A 301 18.90 -0.61 12.40
N ASN A 302 18.76 -1.63 13.24
CA ASN A 302 19.06 -1.54 14.65
C ASN A 302 19.65 -2.88 15.12
N THR A 303 20.61 -2.82 16.03
CA THR A 303 21.23 -4.01 16.64
C THR A 303 20.27 -4.74 17.58
N THR A 304 19.22 -4.06 18.05
CA THR A 304 18.21 -4.61 18.95
C THR A 304 16.87 -4.78 18.22
N LYS A 305 16.27 -5.97 18.32
CA LYS A 305 14.91 -6.20 17.82
C LYS A 305 13.89 -5.38 18.64
N PRO A 306 12.79 -4.92 18.02
CA PRO A 306 11.77 -4.21 18.78
C PRO A 306 11.15 -5.15 19.82
N THR A 307 10.97 -4.65 21.05
CA THR A 307 10.40 -5.42 22.15
C THR A 307 8.88 -5.63 22.02
N LYS A 308 8.22 -4.79 21.21
CA LYS A 308 6.79 -4.87 20.91
C LYS A 308 6.55 -4.45 19.46
N ALA A 309 5.75 -5.23 18.72
CA ALA A 309 5.24 -4.82 17.41
C ALA A 309 4.13 -3.76 17.59
N LEU A 310 4.13 -2.73 16.74
CA LEU A 310 3.10 -1.70 16.78
C LEU A 310 1.79 -2.15 16.15
N GLN A 311 1.87 -2.98 15.11
CA GLN A 311 0.70 -3.48 14.40
C GLN A 311 0.02 -4.60 15.22
N PRO A 312 -1.31 -4.60 15.33
CA PRO A 312 -2.04 -5.56 16.13
C PRO A 312 -1.96 -6.96 15.53
N LYS A 313 -2.00 -7.96 16.40
CA LYS A 313 -2.18 -9.38 16.02
C LYS A 313 -3.59 -9.81 16.41
N ARG A 314 -4.12 -10.80 15.71
CA ARG A 314 -5.39 -11.43 16.08
C ARG A 314 -5.35 -11.89 17.54
N ARG A 315 -6.31 -11.45 18.34
CA ARG A 315 -6.55 -11.95 19.69
C ARG A 315 -7.02 -13.39 19.55
N ARG A 316 -6.52 -14.24 20.44
CA ARG A 316 -7.05 -15.60 20.54
C ARG A 316 -8.53 -15.49 20.89
N PRO A 317 -9.42 -16.30 20.29
CA PRO A 317 -10.79 -16.41 20.78
C PRO A 317 -10.72 -16.67 22.29
N TYR A 318 -11.48 -15.92 23.08
CA TYR A 318 -11.67 -16.30 24.47
C TYR A 318 -12.26 -17.73 24.47
N PRO A 319 -11.70 -18.64 25.28
CA PRO A 319 -12.17 -20.02 25.35
C PRO A 319 -13.64 -20.12 25.72
#